data_AF-A0A838KIL6-F1
#
_entry.id   AF-A0A838KIL6-F1
#
_cell.length_a   1.000
_cell.length_b   1.000
_cell.length_c   1.000
_cell.angle_alpha   90.00
_cell.angle_beta   90.00
_cell.angle_gamma   90.00
#
_symmetry.space_group_name_H-M   'P 1'
#
loop_
_entity.id
_entity.type
_entity.pdbx_description
1 polymer ?
#
loop_
_entity_poly.entity_id
_entity_poly.type
_entity_poly.pdbx_seq_one_letter_code
_entity_poly.pdbx_strand_id
1 'polypeptide(L)'
;RNQPTRTAFGVAGITAYGTLWLAAGNDIIGPMFNLSIGSIIWFCRIGVFVLPVLAFIVTRRWCLSLQRHEREMLLHGYETGVIVRSPDGAYSEIHAPVDPSHAYALTTHERLEPLALPAPEDSGGVAARNQGKDRLRTRLFGFWYGDDVQKPTTAELDEAHHHADAHDEIEAGRHVGIETGGQVGGDNFQIEQSATKK
;
A
#
# COMPACT_ATOMS: atom_id res chain seq x y z
N ARG A 1 -9.56 -0.83 -4.15
CA ARG A 1 -8.49 0.05 -3.61
C ARG A 1 -7.90 1.00 -4.65
N ASN A 2 -7.74 0.59 -5.92
CA ASN A 2 -7.06 1.38 -6.96
C ASN A 2 -7.82 2.65 -7.43
N GLN A 3 -9.07 2.85 -6.99
CA GLN A 3 -9.82 4.09 -7.21
C GLN A 3 -10.42 4.55 -5.86
N PRO A 4 -9.60 5.15 -4.98
CA PRO A 4 -9.97 5.43 -3.59
C PRO A 4 -11.21 6.32 -3.51
N THR A 5 -11.31 7.33 -4.37
CA THR A 5 -12.45 8.25 -4.44
C THR A 5 -13.75 7.55 -4.84
N ARG A 6 -13.73 6.70 -5.87
CA ARG A 6 -14.92 5.97 -6.33
C ARG A 6 -15.39 4.96 -5.28
N THR A 7 -14.44 4.25 -4.66
CA THR A 7 -14.75 3.30 -3.58
C THR A 7 -15.32 4.03 -2.37
N ALA A 8 -14.75 5.17 -1.97
CA ALA A 8 -15.24 5.96 -0.85
C ALA A 8 -16.66 6.51 -1.08
N PHE A 9 -16.99 6.95 -2.30
CA PHE A 9 -18.36 7.34 -2.64
C PHE A 9 -19.35 6.17 -2.58
N GLY A 10 -18.95 5.00 -3.07
CA GLY A 10 -19.76 3.78 -2.97
C GLY A 10 -20.05 3.42 -1.51
N VAL A 11 -19.02 3.42 -0.65
CA VAL A 11 -19.18 3.14 0.78
C VAL A 11 -20.02 4.20 1.47
N ALA A 12 -19.83 5.49 1.18
CA ALA A 12 -20.67 6.56 1.71
C ALA A 12 -22.16 6.36 1.35
N GLY A 13 -22.45 5.94 0.12
CA GLY A 13 -23.81 5.59 -0.32
C GLY A 13 -24.39 4.41 0.46
N ILE A 14 -23.60 3.34 0.66
CA ILE A 14 -24.01 2.18 1.47
C ILE A 14 -24.26 2.59 2.92
N THR A 15 -23.41 3.44 3.51
CA THR A 15 -23.59 3.96 4.87
C THR A 15 -24.85 4.82 4.99
N ALA A 16 -25.13 5.68 4.00
CA ALA A 16 -26.35 6.47 3.96
C ALA A 16 -27.58 5.56 3.89
N TYR A 17 -27.56 4.56 3.02
CA TYR A 17 -28.62 3.56 2.90
C TYR A 17 -28.83 2.80 4.23
N GLY A 18 -27.76 2.30 4.85
CA GLY A 18 -27.83 1.63 6.13
C GLY A 18 -28.38 2.52 7.25
N THR A 19 -28.03 3.80 7.25
CA THR A 19 -28.55 4.77 8.23
C THR A 19 -30.05 5.01 8.03
N LEU A 20 -30.51 5.14 6.78
CA LEU A 20 -31.93 5.28 6.46
C LEU A 20 -32.73 4.02 6.77
N TRP A 21 -32.14 2.85 6.52
CA TRP A 21 -32.75 1.56 6.86
C TRP A 21 -32.90 1.40 8.38
N LEU A 22 -31.87 1.76 9.16
CA LEU A 22 -31.96 1.81 10.62
C LEU A 22 -33.01 2.82 11.11
N ALA A 23 -33.12 3.97 10.43
CA ALA A 23 -34.14 4.96 10.75
C ALA A 23 -35.56 4.42 10.51
N ALA A 24 -35.76 3.55 9.51
CA ALA A 24 -37.04 2.91 9.23
C ALA A 24 -37.41 1.87 10.31
N GLY A 25 -36.44 1.13 10.86
CA GLY A 25 -36.64 0.13 11.92
C GLY A 25 -36.56 0.66 13.36
N ASN A 26 -36.81 1.96 13.57
CA ASN A 26 -36.64 2.59 14.89
C ASN A 26 -37.59 2.04 15.98
N ASP A 27 -38.71 1.46 15.56
CA ASP A 27 -39.75 0.84 16.38
C ASP A 27 -39.31 -0.50 16.99
N ILE A 28 -38.41 -1.22 16.32
CA ILE A 28 -37.79 -2.45 16.82
C ILE A 28 -36.54 -2.14 17.66
N ILE A 29 -35.76 -1.14 17.25
CA ILE A 29 -34.51 -0.74 17.91
C ILE A 29 -34.79 -0.15 19.30
N GLY A 30 -35.82 0.67 19.46
CA GLY A 30 -36.17 1.30 20.73
C GLY A 30 -36.35 0.30 21.88
N PRO A 31 -37.25 -0.69 21.75
CA PRO A 31 -37.46 -1.72 22.76
C PRO A 31 -36.25 -2.63 22.99
N MET A 32 -35.48 -2.96 21.94
CA MET A 32 -34.35 -3.90 22.04
C MET A 32 -33.15 -3.31 22.81
N PHE A 33 -32.91 -2.00 22.63
CA PHE A 33 -31.77 -1.30 23.26
C PHE A 33 -32.19 -0.42 24.45
N ASN A 34 -33.46 -0.46 24.86
CA ASN A 34 -34.02 0.42 25.90
C ASN A 34 -33.75 1.91 25.63
N LEU A 35 -33.79 2.33 24.37
CA LEU A 35 -33.53 3.70 23.93
C LEU A 35 -34.85 4.45 23.70
N SER A 36 -34.84 5.76 23.98
CA SER A 36 -35.99 6.60 23.65
C SER A 36 -36.09 6.79 22.12
N ILE A 37 -37.32 6.75 21.59
CA ILE A 37 -37.58 6.98 20.16
C ILE A 37 -37.06 8.35 19.74
N GLY A 38 -37.18 9.36 20.60
CA GLY A 38 -36.66 10.71 20.35
C GLY A 38 -35.13 10.72 20.15
N SER A 39 -34.39 9.98 20.98
CA SER A 39 -32.94 9.83 20.85
C SER A 39 -32.55 9.18 19.51
N ILE A 40 -33.27 8.14 19.10
CA ILE A 40 -33.01 7.43 17.84
C ILE A 40 -33.28 8.34 16.65
N ILE A 41 -34.40 9.08 16.65
CA ILE A 41 -34.74 10.00 15.56
C ILE A 41 -33.68 11.11 15.44
N TRP A 42 -33.27 11.72 16.55
CA TRP A 42 -32.23 12.75 16.52
C TRP A 42 -30.87 12.20 16.05
N PHE A 43 -30.51 11.00 16.50
CA PHE A 43 -29.32 10.31 16.03
C PHE A 43 -29.37 10.07 14.52
N CYS A 44 -30.46 9.51 13.99
CA CYS A 44 -30.62 9.27 12.56
C CYS A 44 -30.60 10.57 11.74
N ARG A 45 -31.20 11.66 12.23
CA ARG A 45 -31.18 12.97 11.56
C ARG A 45 -29.76 13.49 11.36
N ILE A 46 -28.92 13.38 12.38
CA ILE A 46 -27.52 13.80 12.31
C ILE A 46 -26.71 12.77 11.51
N GLY A 47 -26.95 11.49 11.77
CA GLY A 47 -26.25 10.36 11.18
C GLY A 47 -26.34 10.29 9.67
N VAL A 48 -27.50 10.63 9.08
CA VAL A 48 -27.68 10.64 7.61
C VAL A 48 -26.71 11.59 6.90
N PHE A 49 -26.24 12.63 7.56
CA PHE A 49 -25.24 13.55 7.00
C PHE A 49 -23.83 13.24 7.48
N VAL A 50 -23.67 12.95 8.78
CA VAL A 50 -22.34 12.78 9.38
C VAL A 50 -21.73 11.42 9.03
N LEU A 51 -22.50 10.32 9.08
CA LEU A 51 -21.95 8.98 8.87
C LEU A 51 -21.43 8.78 7.43
N PRO A 52 -22.13 9.21 6.36
CA PRO A 52 -21.60 9.07 5.00
C PRO A 52 -20.32 9.89 4.78
N VAL A 53 -20.25 11.11 5.33
CA VAL A 53 -19.06 11.96 5.24
C VAL A 53 -17.87 11.33 5.97
N LEU A 54 -18.11 10.82 7.18
CA LEU A 54 -17.08 10.13 7.95
C LEU A 54 -16.61 8.86 7.23
N ALA A 55 -17.55 8.04 6.74
CA ALA A 55 -17.25 6.83 5.99
C ALA A 55 -16.42 7.14 4.74
N PHE A 56 -16.76 8.19 4.00
CA PHE A 56 -15.98 8.65 2.84
C PHE A 56 -14.52 8.93 3.23
N ILE A 57 -14.30 9.74 4.27
CA ILE A 57 -12.95 10.12 4.71
C ILE A 57 -12.15 8.90 5.13
N VAL A 58 -12.75 8.04 5.97
CA VAL A 58 -12.11 6.84 6.52
C VAL A 58 -11.78 5.85 5.41
N THR A 59 -12.72 5.54 4.51
CA THR A 59 -12.49 4.63 3.38
C THR A 59 -11.42 5.14 2.43
N ARG A 60 -11.41 6.46 2.13
CA ARG A 60 -10.35 7.05 1.30
C ARG A 60 -8.99 6.89 1.95
N ARG A 61 -8.86 7.20 3.26
CA ARG A 61 -7.60 7.06 4.00
C ARG A 61 -7.12 5.61 4.06
N TRP A 62 -8.03 4.65 4.27
CA TRP A 62 -7.67 3.22 4.24
C TRP A 62 -7.19 2.76 2.87
N CYS A 63 -7.87 3.15 1.79
CA CYS A 63 -7.44 2.78 0.44
C CYS A 63 -6.03 3.31 0.13
N LEU A 64 -5.74 4.55 0.51
CA LEU A 64 -4.42 5.14 0.33
C LEU A 64 -3.36 4.46 1.20
N SER A 65 -3.69 4.11 2.44
CA SER A 65 -2.78 3.37 3.32
C SER A 65 -2.41 2.00 2.75
N LEU A 66 -3.37 1.28 2.17
CA LEU A 66 -3.13 -0.01 1.50
C LEU A 66 -2.20 0.15 0.30
N GLN A 67 -2.41 1.19 -0.52
CA GLN A 67 -1.53 1.46 -1.66
C GLN A 67 -0.09 1.80 -1.22
N ARG A 68 0.09 2.52 -0.11
CA ARG A 68 1.44 2.79 0.43
C ARG A 68 2.15 1.52 0.88
N HIS A 69 1.43 0.64 1.56
CA HIS A 69 1.97 -0.64 1.98
C HIS A 69 2.34 -1.52 0.78
N GLU A 70 1.49 -1.59 -0.24
CA GLU A 70 1.80 -2.34 -1.47
C GLU A 70 3.00 -1.77 -2.24
N ARG A 71 3.17 -0.44 -2.23
CA ARG A 71 4.35 0.20 -2.79
C ARG A 71 5.62 -0.20 -2.05
N GLU A 72 5.57 -0.22 -0.72
CA GLU A 72 6.68 -0.63 0.14
C GLU A 72 7.08 -2.09 -0.11
N MET A 73 6.08 -2.98 -0.20
CA MET A 73 6.31 -4.41 -0.49
C MET A 73 6.93 -4.64 -1.87
N LEU A 74 6.59 -3.81 -2.86
CA LEU A 74 7.20 -3.87 -4.19
C LEU A 74 8.66 -3.40 -4.21
N LEU A 75 9.03 -2.48 -3.34
CA LEU A 75 10.40 -1.94 -3.27
C LEU A 75 11.29 -2.80 -2.38
N HIS A 76 10.80 -3.25 -1.23
CA HIS A 76 11.64 -3.89 -0.22
C HIS A 76 11.43 -5.40 -0.09
N GLY A 77 10.40 -5.98 -0.72
CA GLY A 77 10.04 -7.39 -0.54
C GLY A 77 9.05 -7.61 0.59
N TYR A 78 8.76 -8.88 0.89
CA TYR A 78 7.92 -9.26 2.02
C TYR A 78 8.74 -9.37 3.31
N GLU A 79 8.23 -8.75 4.38
CA GLU A 79 8.67 -8.96 5.76
C GLU A 79 8.49 -10.46 6.12
N THR A 80 9.59 -11.18 6.34
CA THR A 80 9.53 -12.61 6.71
C THR A 80 9.38 -12.82 8.23
N GLY A 81 9.55 -11.76 9.03
CA GLY A 81 9.57 -11.85 10.48
C GLY A 81 10.82 -12.52 11.06
N VAL A 82 11.83 -12.79 10.22
CA VAL A 82 13.12 -13.37 10.65
C VAL A 82 14.11 -12.23 10.87
N ILE A 83 14.43 -11.98 12.14
CA ILE A 83 15.41 -10.98 12.54
C ILE A 83 16.77 -11.65 12.69
N VAL A 84 17.74 -11.20 11.90
CA VAL A 84 19.14 -11.65 11.99
C VAL A 84 19.96 -10.61 12.74
N ARG A 85 20.86 -11.08 13.60
CA ARG A 85 21.79 -10.23 14.33
C ARG A 85 23.17 -10.30 13.68
N SER A 86 23.64 -9.16 13.18
CA SER A 86 24.99 -9.01 12.67
C SER A 86 26.03 -9.19 13.80
N PRO A 87 27.22 -9.73 13.50
CA PRO A 87 28.35 -9.78 14.43
C PRO A 87 28.68 -8.46 15.14
N ASP A 88 28.37 -7.32 14.51
CA ASP A 88 28.59 -5.97 15.08
C ASP A 88 27.44 -5.53 16.02
N GLY A 89 26.41 -6.36 16.19
CA GLY A 89 25.27 -6.12 17.05
C GLY A 89 24.08 -5.41 16.40
N ALA A 90 24.14 -5.13 15.09
CA ALA A 90 23.00 -4.61 14.33
C ALA A 90 21.93 -5.69 14.10
N TYR A 91 20.67 -5.27 13.99
CA TYR A 91 19.54 -6.15 13.67
C TYR A 91 19.03 -5.80 12.27
N SER A 92 18.95 -6.78 11.38
CA SER A 92 18.33 -6.69 10.06
C SER A 92 17.18 -7.67 9.94
N GLU A 93 16.14 -7.30 9.22
CA GLU A 93 15.07 -8.23 8.83
C GLU A 93 15.37 -8.76 7.43
N ILE A 94 15.29 -10.08 7.24
CA ILE A 94 15.42 -10.67 5.92
C ILE A 94 14.10 -10.42 5.18
N HIS A 95 14.18 -9.72 4.04
CA HIS A 95 13.04 -9.59 3.15
C HIS A 95 13.06 -10.68 2.07
N ALA A 96 11.94 -11.38 1.90
CA ALA A 96 11.80 -12.32 0.80
C ALA A 96 11.39 -11.57 -0.48
N PRO A 97 11.97 -11.89 -1.65
CA PRO A 97 11.58 -11.26 -2.91
C PRO A 97 10.12 -11.57 -3.23
N VAL A 98 9.41 -10.58 -3.76
CA VAL A 98 8.01 -10.73 -4.21
C VAL A 98 7.97 -11.67 -5.41
N ASP A 99 7.07 -12.65 -5.38
CA ASP A 99 6.84 -13.52 -6.54
C ASP A 99 6.47 -12.68 -7.80
N PRO A 100 7.09 -12.92 -8.97
CA PRO A 100 6.89 -12.10 -10.16
C PRO A 100 5.43 -12.01 -10.62
N SER A 101 4.64 -13.06 -10.41
CA SER A 101 3.21 -13.06 -10.75
C SER A 101 2.42 -12.11 -9.85
N HIS A 102 2.80 -12.03 -8.58
CA HIS A 102 2.17 -11.13 -7.62
C HIS A 102 2.60 -9.68 -7.85
N ALA A 103 3.87 -9.44 -8.16
CA ALA A 103 4.36 -8.12 -8.56
C ALA A 103 3.63 -7.60 -9.81
N TYR A 104 3.40 -8.47 -10.80
CA TYR A 104 2.62 -8.12 -11.99
C TYR A 104 1.16 -7.76 -11.64
N ALA A 105 0.51 -8.52 -10.76
CA ALA A 105 -0.85 -8.22 -10.31
C ALA A 105 -0.97 -6.87 -9.57
N LEU A 106 0.05 -6.48 -8.80
CA LEU A 106 0.09 -5.19 -8.12
C LEU A 106 0.32 -4.03 -9.09
N THR A 107 1.00 -4.27 -10.21
CA THR A 107 1.47 -3.22 -11.13
C THR A 107 0.59 -3.00 -12.36
N THR A 108 -0.44 -3.83 -12.55
CA THR A 108 -1.33 -3.84 -13.73
C THR A 108 -2.43 -2.78 -13.72
N HIS A 109 -2.59 -2.03 -12.63
CA HIS A 109 -3.65 -1.03 -12.53
C HIS A 109 -3.27 0.31 -13.20
N GLU A 110 -4.29 1.00 -13.71
CA GLU A 110 -4.15 2.25 -14.46
C GLU A 110 -3.69 3.41 -13.55
N ARG A 111 -2.73 4.21 -14.05
CA ARG A 111 -2.19 5.39 -13.35
C ARG A 111 -3.18 6.55 -13.48
N LEU A 112 -3.72 7.04 -12.36
CA LEU A 112 -4.35 8.35 -12.34
C LEU A 112 -3.24 9.41 -12.18
N GLU A 113 -2.85 10.06 -13.27
CA GLU A 113 -1.97 11.23 -13.16
C GLU A 113 -2.75 12.42 -12.60
N PRO A 114 -2.22 13.12 -11.59
CA PRO A 114 -2.78 14.39 -11.16
C PRO A 114 -2.82 15.35 -12.35
N LEU A 115 -3.97 15.98 -12.60
CA LEU A 115 -4.07 17.01 -13.64
C LEU A 115 -2.98 18.08 -13.43
N ALA A 116 -2.08 18.21 -14.41
CA ALA A 116 -1.12 19.29 -14.42
C ALA A 116 -1.86 20.64 -14.45
N LEU A 117 -1.34 21.63 -13.72
CA LEU A 117 -1.82 23.01 -13.80
C LEU A 117 -1.73 23.45 -15.28
N PRO A 118 -2.83 23.91 -15.91
CA PRO A 118 -2.72 24.49 -17.24
C PRO A 118 -1.77 25.69 -17.17
N ALA A 119 -0.87 25.79 -18.16
CA ALA A 119 0.05 26.91 -18.25
C ALA A 119 -0.74 28.24 -18.20
N PRO A 120 -0.22 29.26 -17.51
CA PRO A 120 -0.92 30.54 -17.37
C PRO A 120 -1.18 31.25 -18.71
N GLU A 121 -0.42 30.88 -19.74
CA GLU A 121 -0.49 31.41 -21.10
C GLU A 121 -0.73 30.28 -22.09
N ASP A 122 -1.53 30.55 -23.12
CA ASP A 122 -1.65 29.66 -24.27
C ASP A 122 -0.36 29.68 -25.11
N SER A 123 -0.24 28.76 -26.08
CA SER A 123 0.90 28.72 -27.01
C SER A 123 1.05 29.97 -27.88
N GLY A 124 0.13 30.94 -27.76
CA GLY A 124 0.16 32.24 -28.43
C GLY A 124 0.48 33.43 -27.50
N GLY A 125 0.80 33.19 -26.22
CA GLY A 125 1.14 34.24 -25.25
C GLY A 125 -0.06 35.07 -24.78
N VAL A 126 -1.29 34.60 -24.99
CA VAL A 126 -2.50 35.26 -24.48
C VAL A 126 -2.88 34.67 -23.14
N ALA A 127 -3.14 35.54 -22.16
CA ALA A 127 -3.61 35.15 -20.84
C ALA A 127 -4.92 34.35 -20.98
N ALA A 128 -4.92 33.09 -20.52
CA ALA A 128 -6.08 32.22 -20.66
C ALA A 128 -7.35 32.86 -20.03
N ARG A 129 -8.39 33.04 -20.85
CA ARG A 129 -9.64 33.75 -20.50
C ARG A 129 -10.35 33.21 -19.24
N ASN A 130 -10.08 31.97 -18.84
CA ASN A 130 -10.71 31.27 -17.70
C ASN A 130 -9.73 30.93 -16.56
N GLN A 131 -8.58 31.59 -16.44
CA GLN A 131 -7.54 31.31 -15.42
C GLN A 131 -8.07 31.12 -13.99
N GLY A 132 -9.08 31.89 -13.56
CA GLY A 132 -9.67 31.75 -12.22
C GLY A 132 -10.41 30.41 -12.01
N LYS A 133 -11.17 29.97 -13.01
CA LYS A 133 -11.89 28.68 -12.99
C LYS A 133 -10.90 27.52 -13.06
N ASP A 134 -9.85 27.68 -13.86
CA ASP A 134 -8.82 26.66 -14.02
C ASP A 134 -7.98 26.51 -12.75
N ARG A 135 -7.62 27.62 -12.08
CA ARG A 135 -6.99 27.58 -10.75
C ARG A 135 -7.86 26.91 -9.69
N LEU A 136 -9.15 27.24 -9.65
CA LEU A 136 -10.08 26.61 -8.70
C LEU A 136 -10.21 25.12 -8.97
N ARG A 137 -10.34 24.72 -10.24
CA ARG A 137 -10.36 23.32 -10.67
C ARG A 137 -9.09 22.61 -10.21
N THR A 138 -7.90 23.12 -10.50
CA THR A 138 -6.67 22.43 -10.11
C THR A 138 -6.49 22.33 -8.60
N ARG A 139 -6.95 23.31 -7.81
CA ARG A 139 -6.95 23.19 -6.34
C ARG A 139 -7.93 22.12 -5.84
N LEU A 140 -9.12 22.04 -6.42
CA LEU A 140 -10.09 20.99 -6.11
C LEU A 140 -9.57 19.62 -6.52
N PHE A 141 -9.01 19.49 -7.71
CA PHE A 141 -8.38 18.25 -8.18
C PHE A 141 -7.19 17.87 -7.30
N GLY A 142 -6.32 18.82 -6.92
CA GLY A 142 -5.21 18.59 -6.00
C GLY A 142 -5.65 18.17 -4.60
N PHE A 143 -6.73 18.75 -4.08
CA PHE A 143 -7.29 18.32 -2.79
C PHE A 143 -7.90 16.90 -2.86
N TRP A 144 -8.58 16.56 -3.96
CA TRP A 144 -9.26 15.28 -4.11
C TRP A 144 -8.36 14.12 -4.56
N TYR A 145 -7.36 14.38 -5.40
CA TYR A 145 -6.51 13.37 -6.05
C TYR A 145 -5.02 13.54 -5.75
N GLY A 146 -4.60 14.59 -5.03
CA GLY A 146 -3.19 14.84 -4.75
C GLY A 146 -2.53 13.84 -3.80
N ASP A 147 -3.32 13.08 -3.06
CA ASP A 147 -2.80 12.02 -2.17
C ASP A 147 -2.71 10.64 -2.85
N ASP A 148 -3.13 10.51 -4.12
CA ASP A 148 -3.15 9.22 -4.81
C ASP A 148 -1.72 8.69 -5.00
N VAL A 149 -1.45 7.52 -4.42
CA VAL A 149 -0.12 6.92 -4.38
C VAL A 149 0.24 6.44 -5.78
N GLN A 150 1.29 7.02 -6.35
CA GLN A 150 1.78 6.65 -7.66
C GLN A 150 2.54 5.32 -7.59
N LYS A 151 2.37 4.50 -8.64
CA LYS A 151 3.15 3.27 -8.84
C LYS A 151 4.66 3.59 -8.88
N PRO A 152 5.53 2.77 -8.26
CA PRO A 152 6.98 2.90 -8.43
C PRO A 152 7.37 2.97 -9.90
N THR A 153 8.27 3.89 -10.23
CA THR A 153 8.85 3.96 -11.57
C THR A 153 9.83 2.79 -11.79
N THR A 154 10.11 2.43 -13.05
CA THR A 154 11.07 1.36 -13.35
C THR A 154 12.47 1.69 -12.82
N ALA A 155 12.84 2.97 -12.79
CA ALA A 155 14.09 3.44 -12.20
C ALA A 155 14.13 3.23 -10.67
N GLU A 156 13.03 3.46 -9.97
CA GLU A 156 12.93 3.19 -8.52
C GLU A 156 12.98 1.69 -8.21
N LEU A 157 12.44 0.84 -9.09
CA LEU A 157 12.51 -0.61 -8.95
C LEU A 157 13.93 -1.15 -9.19
N ASP A 158 14.64 -0.62 -10.18
CA ASP A 158 16.04 -0.97 -10.44
C ASP A 158 16.95 -0.51 -9.28
N GLU A 159 16.74 0.70 -8.74
CA GLU A 159 17.45 1.19 -7.55
C GLU A 159 17.19 0.31 -6.32
N ALA A 160 15.94 -0.10 -6.11
CA ALA A 160 15.58 -1.01 -5.03
C ALA A 160 16.25 -2.39 -5.17
N HIS A 161 16.31 -2.96 -6.38
CA HIS A 161 17.03 -4.20 -6.64
C HIS A 161 18.54 -4.04 -6.37
N HIS A 162 19.16 -2.94 -6.80
CA HIS A 162 20.58 -2.68 -6.55
C HIS A 162 20.91 -2.49 -5.06
N HIS A 163 19.98 -1.94 -4.26
CA HIS A 163 20.15 -1.83 -2.82
C HIS A 163 19.96 -3.17 -2.09
N ALA A 164 19.07 -4.04 -2.55
CA ALA A 164 18.92 -5.40 -2.00
C ALA A 164 20.19 -6.24 -2.24
N ASP A 165 20.73 -6.20 -3.46
CA ASP A 165 21.97 -6.93 -3.81
C ASP A 165 23.19 -6.46 -2.98
N ALA A 166 23.27 -5.16 -2.66
CA ALA A 166 24.35 -4.62 -1.84
C ALA A 166 24.30 -5.11 -0.37
N HIS A 167 23.11 -5.40 0.17
CA HIS A 167 22.98 -6.01 1.50
C HIS A 167 23.36 -7.49 1.50
N ASP A 168 22.95 -8.23 0.46
CA ASP A 168 23.28 -9.65 0.29
C ASP A 168 24.78 -9.87 0.01
N GLU A 169 25.44 -8.98 -0.76
CA GLU A 169 26.89 -9.07 -1.01
C GLU A 169 27.75 -8.75 0.23
N ILE A 170 27.28 -7.85 1.11
CA ILE A 170 27.96 -7.58 2.39
C ILE A 170 27.83 -8.80 3.34
N GLU A 171 26.70 -9.52 3.32
CA GLU A 171 26.53 -10.76 4.08
C GLU A 171 27.31 -11.94 3.47
N ALA A 172 27.31 -12.11 2.16
CA ALA A 172 28.09 -13.16 1.47
C ALA A 172 29.60 -12.96 1.63
N GLY A 173 30.09 -11.72 1.54
CA GLY A 173 31.49 -11.38 1.81
C GLY A 173 31.89 -11.59 3.27
N ARG A 174 30.95 -11.48 4.21
CA ARG A 174 31.16 -11.74 5.64
C ARG A 174 31.13 -13.23 5.99
N HIS A 175 30.38 -14.05 5.25
CA HIS A 175 30.36 -15.51 5.39
C HIS A 175 31.60 -16.21 4.81
N VAL A 176 32.28 -15.64 3.81
CA VAL A 176 33.50 -16.23 3.21
C VAL A 176 34.77 -15.99 4.06
N GLY A 177 34.71 -15.14 5.09
CA GLY A 177 35.86 -14.81 5.94
C GLY A 177 36.14 -15.73 7.13
N ILE A 178 35.29 -16.74 7.40
CA ILE A 178 35.44 -17.63 8.55
C ILE A 178 35.44 -19.08 8.07
N GLU A 179 36.50 -19.50 7.37
CA GLU A 179 36.87 -20.92 7.24
C GLU A 179 38.28 -21.04 6.62
N THR A 180 39.30 -20.58 7.34
CA THR A 180 40.69 -20.98 7.04
C THR A 180 41.50 -21.00 8.34
N GLY A 181 41.41 -22.12 9.06
CA GLY A 181 42.25 -22.34 10.23
C GLY A 181 41.85 -23.55 11.05
N GLY A 182 42.30 -24.75 10.66
CA GLY A 182 42.27 -25.92 11.53
C GLY A 182 42.32 -27.29 10.82
N GLN A 183 43.46 -27.67 10.25
CA GLN A 183 43.80 -29.10 10.12
C GLN A 183 44.02 -29.70 11.51
N VAL A 184 43.51 -30.91 11.80
CA VAL A 184 44.25 -32.09 12.31
C VAL A 184 43.34 -33.34 12.30
N GLY A 185 43.83 -34.42 11.66
CA GLY A 185 43.57 -35.86 11.95
C GLY A 185 42.17 -36.37 11.58
N GLY A 186 41.97 -37.28 10.62
CA GLY A 186 42.68 -38.54 10.40
C GLY A 186 41.77 -39.67 10.89
N ASP A 187 41.10 -40.38 9.98
CA ASP A 187 41.03 -41.84 9.99
C ASP A 187 40.21 -42.39 8.81
N ASN A 188 40.79 -43.43 8.21
CA ASN A 188 40.34 -44.21 7.07
C ASN A 188 38.99 -44.89 7.30
N PHE A 189 38.12 -44.86 6.29
CA PHE A 189 37.40 -46.07 5.90
C PHE A 189 37.09 -46.05 4.39
N GLN A 190 37.93 -46.76 3.64
CA GLN A 190 37.59 -47.22 2.30
C GLN A 190 36.59 -48.37 2.40
N ILE A 191 35.49 -48.30 1.65
CA ILE A 191 34.95 -49.50 0.98
C ILE A 191 34.73 -49.13 -0.48
N GLU A 192 35.56 -49.79 -1.28
CA GLU A 192 35.54 -49.94 -2.72
C GLU A 192 34.30 -50.73 -3.18
N GLN A 193 34.09 -50.73 -4.51
CA GLN A 193 33.22 -51.58 -5.32
C GLN A 193 31.97 -50.87 -5.87
N SER A 194 32.03 -50.25 -7.05
CA SER A 194 32.14 -50.85 -8.40
C SER A 194 30.87 -51.60 -8.83
N ALA A 195 30.04 -50.96 -9.66
CA ALA A 195 29.21 -51.58 -10.72
C ALA A 195 28.32 -50.50 -11.40
N THR A 196 28.79 -49.91 -12.50
CA THR A 196 28.32 -50.17 -13.89
C THR A 196 27.09 -49.37 -14.36
N LYS A 197 27.41 -48.24 -15.00
CA LYS A 197 26.95 -47.78 -16.33
C LYS A 197 26.06 -48.76 -17.12
N LYS A 198 24.81 -48.37 -17.38
CA LYS A 198 24.25 -48.22 -18.74
C LYS A 198 22.98 -47.37 -18.71
#